data_AF-A0A0A9FZ09-F1
#
_entry.id   AF-A0A0A9FZ09-F1
#
_cell.length_a   1.000
_cell.length_b   1.000
_cell.length_c   1.000
_cell.angle_alpha   90.00
_cell.angle_beta   90.00
_cell.angle_gamma   90.00
#
_symmetry.space_group_name_H-M   'P 1'
#
loop_
_entity.id
_entity.type
_entity.pdbx_description
1 polymer ?
#
loop_
_entity_poly.entity_id
_entity_poly.type
_entity_poly.pdbx_seq_one_letter_code
_entity_poly.pdbx_strand_id
1 'polypeptide(L)' 'MRLKHPNIVQFVGYCYETENLLAQYKGKFVYAEKSERLLCLEYLPKGSLHGHLLGMTIQYMGVLHSFPFFEV' A
#
# COMPACT_ATOMS: atom_id res chain seq x y z
N MET A 1 6.63 -6.63 22.14
CA MET A 1 7.96 -6.49 21.50
C MET A 1 7.87 -5.40 20.46
N ARG A 2 8.74 -4.38 20.50
CA ARG A 2 8.69 -3.23 19.58
C ARG A 2 9.80 -3.39 18.54
N LEU A 3 9.46 -3.88 17.35
CA LEU A 3 10.40 -4.00 16.23
C LEU A 3 10.80 -2.58 15.80
N LYS A 4 12.09 -2.25 15.93
CA LYS A 4 12.66 -0.98 15.48
C LYS A 4 13.94 -1.26 14.71
N HIS A 5 13.95 -0.89 13.45
CA HIS A 5 15.11 -1.03 12.59
C HIS A 5 15.06 0.07 11.52
N PRO A 6 16.20 0.68 11.13
CA PRO A 6 16.23 1.78 10.16
C PRO A 6 15.65 1.43 8.79
N ASN A 7 15.69 0.15 8.41
CA ASN A 7 15.20 -0.33 7.10
C ASN A 7 13.82 -1.00 7.16
N ILE A 8 13.09 -0.87 8.27
CA ILE A 8 11.75 -1.44 8.44
C ILE A 8 10.79 -0.32 8.79
N VAL A 9 9.67 -0.25 8.07
CA VAL A 9 8.62 0.75 8.29
C VAL A 9 8.13 0.66 9.74
N GLN A 10 8.18 1.79 10.43
CA GLN A 10 7.79 1.86 11.84
C GLN A 10 6.28 1.65 12.00
N PHE A 11 5.94 0.67 12.82
CA PHE A 11 4.59 0.48 13.34
C PHE A 11 4.29 1.52 14.42
N VAL A 12 3.25 2.33 14.20
CA VAL A 12 2.81 3.40 15.10
C VAL A 12 1.71 2.91 16.04
N GLY A 13 0.77 2.11 15.52
CA GLY A 13 -0.34 1.60 16.30
C GLY A 13 -1.29 0.74 15.49
N TYR A 14 -2.28 0.15 16.16
CA TYR A 14 -3.36 -0.57 15.51
C TYR A 14 -4.69 -0.03 16.03
N CYS A 15 -5.69 0.00 15.15
CA CYS A 15 -7.08 0.21 15.52
C CYS A 15 -7.83 -1.09 15.30
N TYR A 16 -8.67 -1.47 16.26
CA TYR A 16 -9.58 -2.59 16.13
C TYR A 16 -10.95 -2.16 16.60
N GLU A 17 -11.91 -2.19 15.69
CA GLU A 17 -13.29 -1.83 15.96
C GLU A 17 -14.18 -3.02 15.60
N THR A 18 -15.22 -3.21 16.41
CA THR A 18 -16.14 -4.33 16.25
C THR A 18 -17.54 -3.79 16.46
N GLU A 19 -18.34 -3.85 15.40
CA GLU A 19 -19.71 -3.38 15.38
C GLU A 19 -20.66 -4.55 15.22
N ASN A 20 -21.74 -4.55 16.00
CA ASN A 20 -22.85 -5.47 15.81
C ASN A 20 -23.88 -4.80 14.90
N LEU A 21 -24.09 -5.38 13.73
CA LEU A 21 -24.95 -4.83 12.69
C LEU A 21 -26.11 -5.78 12.42
N LEU A 22 -27.29 -5.23 12.21
CA LEU A 22 -28.41 -6.01 11.70
C LEU A 22 -28.21 -6.20 10.19
N ALA A 23 -27.82 -7.40 9.77
CA ALA A 23 -27.56 -7.74 8.38
C ALA A 23 -28.64 -8.67 7.83
N GLN A 24 -29.00 -8.50 6.56
CA GLN A 24 -29.91 -9.43 5.91
C GLN A 24 -29.12 -10.65 5.40
N TYR A 25 -29.47 -11.84 5.90
CA TYR A 25 -28.90 -13.10 5.47
C TYR A 25 -30.02 -14.08 5.10
N LYS A 26 -30.04 -14.51 3.84
CA LYS A 26 -31.06 -15.45 3.29
C LYS A 26 -32.51 -14.99 3.56
N GLY A 27 -32.77 -13.69 3.38
CA GLY A 27 -34.10 -13.09 3.56
C GLY A 27 -34.51 -12.87 5.02
N LYS A 28 -33.67 -13.19 6.01
CA LYS A 28 -33.90 -12.92 7.43
C LYS A 28 -32.92 -11.88 7.95
N PHE A 29 -33.37 -11.03 8.87
CA PHE A 29 -32.48 -10.12 9.59
C PHE A 29 -31.78 -10.87 10.72
N VAL A 30 -30.45 -10.83 10.73
CA VAL A 30 -29.61 -11.45 11.76
C VAL A 30 -28.65 -10.39 12.32
N TYR A 31 -28.32 -10.48 13.60
CA TYR A 31 -27.21 -9.71 14.15
C TYR A 31 -25.90 -10.36 13.70
N ALA A 32 -25.11 -9.62 12.94
CA ALA A 32 -23.79 -10.02 12.46
C ALA A 32 -22.74 -9.09 13.06
N GLU A 33 -21.61 -9.67 13.45
CA GLU A 33 -20.45 -8.93 13.92
C GLU A 33 -19.59 -8.53 12.72
N LYS A 34 -19.34 -7.23 12.58
CA LYS A 34 -18.39 -6.68 11.61
C LYS A 34 -17.16 -6.18 12.37
N SER A 35 -16.04 -6.83 12.12
CA SER A 35 -14.74 -6.48 12.68
C SER A 35 -13.93 -5.70 11.64
N GLU A 36 -13.51 -4.48 11.97
CA GLU A 36 -12.59 -3.66 11.16
C GLU A 36 -11.24 -3.51 11.87
N ARG A 37 -10.16 -3.69 11.12
CA ARG A 37 -8.79 -3.65 11.62
C ARG A 37 -7.96 -2.72 10.76
N LEU A 38 -7.31 -1.75 11.40
CA LEU A 38 -6.40 -0.82 10.75
C LEU A 38 -5.01 -0.93 11.37
N LEU A 39 -3.99 -0.86 10.51
CA LEU A 39 -2.59 -0.76 10.92
C LEU A 39 -2.10 0.65 10.59
N CYS A 40 -1.65 1.36 11.63
CA CYS A 40 -1.05 2.67 11.49
C CYS A 40 0.47 2.50 11.37
N LEU A 41 1.00 2.82 10.19
CA LEU A 41 2.42 2.81 9.88
C LEU A 41 2.92 4.25 9.69
N GLU A 42 4.22 4.46 9.84
CA GLU A 42 4.81 5.76 9.49
C GLU A 42 4.61 6.09 8.01
N TYR A 43 4.47 7.38 7.72
CA TYR A 43 4.32 7.86 6.36
C TYR A 43 5.67 7.97 5.65
N LEU A 44 5.77 7.38 4.45
CA LEU A 44 6.97 7.45 3.60
C LEU A 44 6.70 8.31 2.36
N PRO A 45 7.14 9.59 2.34
CA PRO A 45 6.77 10.54 1.30
C PRO A 45 7.35 10.21 -0.09
N LYS A 46 8.43 9.42 -0.14
CA LYS A 46 9.05 8.97 -1.39
C LYS A 46 8.33 7.77 -2.00
N GLY A 47 7.27 7.25 -1.41
CA GLY A 47 6.54 6.12 -1.98
C GLY A 47 7.39 4.85 -2.12
N SER A 48 7.03 3.98 -3.06
CA SER A 48 7.63 2.64 -3.18
C SER A 48 8.87 2.62 -4.08
N LEU A 49 9.74 1.64 -3.82
CA LEU A 49 10.88 1.34 -4.68
C LEU A 49 10.43 1.00 -6.11
N HIS A 50 9.30 0.31 -6.27
CA HIS A 50 8.76 -0.02 -7.58
C HIS A 50 8.49 1.22 -8.43
N GLY A 51 7.90 2.27 -7.83
CA GLY A 51 7.69 3.54 -8.51
C GLY A 51 9.00 4.23 -8.91
N HIS A 52 10.03 4.12 -8.07
CA HIS A 52 11.36 4.65 -8.38
C HIS A 52 12.01 3.92 -9.56
N LEU A 53 11.91 2.60 -9.59
CA LEU A 53 12.47 1.77 -10.67
C LEU A 53 11.77 2.04 -12.00
N LEU A 54 10.43 2.13 -12.00
CA LEU A 54 9.66 2.47 -13.20
C LEU A 54 9.96 3.88 -13.72
N GLY A 55 10.06 4.86 -12.82
CA GLY A 55 10.42 6.23 -13.19
C GLY A 55 11.80 6.30 -13.85
N MET A 56 12.77 5.55 -13.32
CA MET A 56 14.08 5.39 -13.97
C MET A 56 13.95 4.74 -15.35
N THR A 57 13.19 3.64 -15.50
CA THR A 57 13.01 2.98 -16.81
C THR A 57 12.39 3.91 -17.86
N ILE A 58 11.40 4.74 -17.49
CA ILE A 58 10.78 5.71 -18.43
C ILE A 58 11.79 6.78 -18.84
N GLN A 59 12.60 7.28 -17.91
CA GLN A 59 13.68 8.22 -18.24
C GLN A 59 14.71 7.60 -19.18
N TYR A 60 15.17 6.37 -18.92
CA TYR A 60 16.10 5.67 -19.81
C TYR A 60 15.51 5.41 -21.20
N MET A 61 14.24 5.01 -21.30
CA MET A 61 13.56 4.82 -22.60
C MET A 61 13.42 6.15 -23.36
N GLY A 62 13.10 7.25 -22.67
CA GLY A 62 13.06 8.59 -23.27
C GLY A 62 14.44 9.06 -23.74
N VAL A 63 15.50 8.76 -23.00
CA VAL A 63 16.88 9.03 -23.38
C VAL A 63 17.30 8.19 -24.59
N LEU A 64 16.99 6.88 -24.62
CA LEU A 64 17.27 6.01 -25.76
C LEU A 64 16.52 6.45 -27.03
N HIS A 65 15.28 6.93 -26.90
CA HIS A 65 14.52 7.46 -28.04
C HIS A 65 14.96 8.88 -28.47
N SER A 66 15.79 9.55 -27.66
CA SER A 66 16.40 10.86 -27.97
C SER A 66 17.81 10.73 -28.58
N PHE A 67 18.39 9.53 -28.61
CA PHE A 67 19.63 9.23 -29.31
C PHE A 67 19.32 8.64 -30.69
N PRO A 68 19.49 9.39 -31.79
CA PRO A 68 19.45 8.82 -33.14
C PRO A 68 20.82 8.17 -33.39
N PHE A 69 21.12 7.07 -32.70
CA PHE A 69 22.36 6.32 -32.94
C PHE A 69 22.09 4.83 -32.76
N PHE A 70 21.35 4.28 -33.72
CA PHE A 70 21.67 2.98 -34.32
C PHE A 70 21.04 2.95 -35.72
N GLU A 71 21.57 3.78 -36.63
CA GLU A 71 21.67 3.35 -38.02
C GLU A 71 22.93 2.49 -38.12
N VAL A 72 22.74 1.17 -38.15
CA VAL A 72 23.56 0.21 -38.92
C VAL A 72 22.61 -0.83 -39.48
#